data_AF-A0A172W5E8-F1
#
_entry.id   AF-A0A172W5E8-F1
#
_cell.length_a   1.000
_cell.length_b   1.000
_cell.length_c   1.000
_cell.angle_alpha   90.00
_cell.angle_beta   90.00
_cell.angle_gamma   90.00
#
_symmetry.space_group_name_H-M   'P 1'
#
loop_
_entity.id
_entity.type
_entity.pdbx_description
1 polymer ?
#
loop_
_entity_poly.entity_id
_entity_poly.type
_entity_poly.pdbx_seq_one_letter_code
_entity_poly.pdbx_strand_id
1 'polypeptide(L)' 'VWAGPLSGGRVAVVLWNRGSSQTSITANWSDIGLDPSTVVDARDVWAYSTIWSVQGSITATVDTHACRMYVLTPK' A
#
# COMPACT_ATOMS: atom_id res chain seq x y z
N VAL A 1 1.15 -0.37 -9.46
CA VAL A 1 0.85 -0.97 -8.14
C VAL A 1 0.89 -2.48 -8.30
N TRP A 2 1.44 -3.19 -7.31
CA TRP A 2 1.37 -4.64 -7.22
C TRP A 2 0.70 -4.99 -5.89
N ALA A 3 -0.12 -6.04 -5.87
CA ALA A 3 -0.76 -6.50 -4.65
C ALA A 3 -0.93 -8.02 -4.64
N GLY A 4 -1.00 -8.60 -3.44
CA GLY A 4 -1.25 -10.02 -3.27
C GLY A 4 -1.80 -10.34 -1.89
N PRO A 5 -2.69 -11.34 -1.77
CA PRO A 5 -3.26 -11.75 -0.49
C PRO A 5 -2.18 -12.41 0.38
N LEU A 6 -2.30 -12.20 1.69
CA LEU A 6 -1.50 -12.84 2.73
C LEU A 6 -2.42 -13.60 3.69
N SER A 7 -1.82 -14.38 4.59
CA SER A 7 -2.55 -15.03 5.68
C SER A 7 -3.28 -14.03 6.58
N GLY A 8 -4.44 -14.45 7.11
CA GLY A 8 -5.25 -13.63 8.02
C GLY A 8 -6.00 -12.48 7.33
N GLY A 9 -6.33 -12.61 6.04
CA GLY A 9 -7.06 -11.58 5.29
C GLY A 9 -6.26 -10.32 4.99
N ARG A 10 -4.95 -10.33 5.27
CA ARG A 10 -4.05 -9.21 5.02
C ARG A 10 -3.70 -9.13 3.53
N VAL A 11 -3.22 -7.97 3.10
CA VAL A 11 -2.78 -7.73 1.72
C VAL A 11 -1.40 -7.12 1.71
N ALA A 12 -0.47 -7.69 0.93
CA ALA A 12 0.79 -7.05 0.60
C ALA A 12 0.56 -6.08 -0.56
N VAL A 13 1.11 -4.87 -0.46
CA VAL A 13 1.03 -3.86 -1.54
C VAL A 13 2.42 -3.29 -1.80
N VAL A 14 2.78 -3.16 -3.07
CA VAL A 14 3.99 -2.46 -3.52
C VAL A 14 3.62 -1.32 -4.45
N LEU A 15 4.03 -0.12 -4.06
CA LEU A 15 4.01 1.09 -4.88
C LEU A 15 5.39 1.24 -5.51
N TRP A 16 5.53 0.79 -6.77
CA TRP A 16 6.81 0.77 -7.47
C TRP A 16 6.85 1.84 -8.54
N ASN A 17 7.76 2.81 -8.39
CA ASN A 17 8.05 3.80 -9.40
C ASN A 17 9.07 3.23 -10.40
N ARG A 18 8.63 3.00 -11.64
CA ARG A 18 9.49 2.56 -12.75
C ARG A 18 9.98 3.70 -13.63
N GLY A 19 9.57 4.93 -13.34
CA GLY A 19 9.92 6.13 -14.09
C GLY A 19 11.22 6.77 -13.58
N SER A 20 11.69 7.75 -14.35
CA SER A 20 12.93 8.48 -14.09
C SER A 20 12.78 9.70 -13.17
N SER A 21 11.56 10.02 -12.74
CA SER A 21 11.24 11.14 -11.85
C SER A 21 10.48 10.68 -10.61
N GLN A 22 10.61 11.43 -9.52
CA GLN A 22 9.79 11.23 -8.32
C GLN A 22 8.30 11.38 -8.66
N THR A 23 7.46 10.51 -8.12
CA THR A 23 6.02 10.55 -8.37
C THR A 23 5.20 10.06 -7.18
N SER A 24 3.96 10.51 -7.08
CA SER A 24 2.99 9.99 -6.12
C SER A 24 2.25 8.82 -6.74
N ILE A 25 2.26 7.68 -6.06
CA ILE A 25 1.56 6.48 -6.50
C ILE A 25 0.47 6.17 -5.48
N THR A 26 -0.74 5.90 -5.97
CA THR A 26 -1.90 5.53 -5.15
C THR A 26 -2.31 4.09 -5.43
N ALA A 27 -2.55 3.31 -4.38
CA ALA A 27 -3.25 2.03 -4.46
C ALA A 27 -4.65 2.21 -3.89
N ASN A 28 -5.68 2.08 -4.75
CA ASN A 28 -7.07 2.07 -4.31
C ASN A 28 -7.46 0.65 -3.89
N TRP A 29 -8.32 0.52 -2.89
CA TRP A 29 -8.76 -0.78 -2.35
C TRP A 29 -9.43 -1.64 -3.41
N SER A 30 -10.22 -1.03 -4.29
CA SER A 30 -10.85 -1.67 -5.45
C SER A 30 -9.85 -2.34 -6.40
N ASP A 31 -8.62 -1.83 -6.48
CA ASP A 31 -7.59 -2.32 -7.41
C ASP A 31 -6.74 -3.44 -6.79
N ILE A 32 -6.80 -3.61 -5.46
CA ILE A 32 -5.95 -4.53 -4.69
C ILE A 32 -6.74 -5.61 -3.95
N GLY A 33 -8.03 -5.75 -4.26
CA GLY A 33 -8.89 -6.81 -3.71
C GLY A 33 -9.41 -6.55 -2.30
N LEU A 34 -9.53 -5.29 -1.90
CA LEU A 34 -10.17 -4.88 -0.64
C LEU A 34 -11.48 -4.16 -0.93
N ASP A 35 -12.47 -4.30 -0.05
CA ASP A 35 -13.68 -3.49 -0.11
C ASP A 35 -13.32 -2.01 0.15
N PRO A 36 -13.80 -1.03 -0.64
CA PRO A 36 -13.49 0.39 -0.45
C PRO A 36 -13.79 0.95 0.95
N SER A 37 -14.74 0.35 1.67
CA SER A 37 -15.08 0.72 3.05
C SER A 37 -14.18 0.08 4.10
N THR A 38 -13.29 -0.86 3.73
CA THR A 38 -12.39 -1.55 4.66
C THR A 38 -11.40 -0.56 5.29
N VAL A 39 -11.38 -0.54 6.62
CA VAL A 39 -10.36 0.16 7.40
C VAL A 39 -9.22 -0.81 7.70
N VAL A 40 -8.00 -0.42 7.41
CA VAL A 40 -6.79 -1.24 7.64
C VAL A 40 -5.76 -0.47 8.46
N ASP A 41 -4.89 -1.20 9.15
CA ASP A 41 -3.61 -0.68 9.61
C ASP A 41 -2.54 -1.02 8.56
N ALA A 42 -1.83 0.00 8.08
CA ALA A 42 -0.85 -0.11 7.01
C ALA A 42 0.57 -0.07 7.58
N ARG A 43 1.25 -1.22 7.60
CA ARG A 43 2.63 -1.36 8.06
C ARG A 43 3.60 -1.12 6.91
N ASP A 44 4.37 -0.03 6.94
CA ASP A 44 5.52 0.16 6.04
C ASP A 44 6.65 -0.78 6.48
N VAL A 45 7.03 -1.71 5.60
CA VAL A 45 8.03 -2.73 5.93
C VAL A 45 9.46 -2.18 5.94
N TRP A 46 9.71 -1.07 5.25
CA TRP A 46 11.04 -0.46 5.16
C TRP A 46 11.23 0.63 6.22
N ALA A 47 10.23 1.48 6.43
CA ALA A 47 10.28 2.54 7.44
C ALA A 47 10.04 2.02 8.87
N TYR A 48 9.68 0.74 9.01
CA TYR A 48 9.36 0.09 10.29
C TYR A 48 8.28 0.84 11.10
N SER A 49 7.34 1.49 10.39
CA SER A 49 6.30 2.33 10.96
C SER A 49 4.91 1.88 10.51
N THR A 50 3.88 2.22 11.28
CA THR A 50 2.50 1.86 10.99
C THR A 50 1.65 3.11 10.87
N ILE A 51 0.88 3.19 9.79
CA ILE A 51 -0.19 4.18 9.62
C ILE A 51 -1.49 3.50 10.01
N TRP A 52 -2.14 4.03 11.03
CA TRP A 52 -3.33 3.43 11.63
C TRP A 52 -4.60 3.91 10.93
N SER A 53 -5.59 3.02 10.83
CA SER A 53 -6.95 3.36 10.35
C SER A 53 -7.01 4.00 8.95
N VAL A 54 -6.28 3.45 7.98
CA VAL A 54 -6.33 3.88 6.57
C VAL A 54 -7.55 3.25 5.89
N GLN A 55 -8.27 4.02 5.07
CA GLN A 55 -9.48 3.56 4.38
C GLN A 55 -9.46 3.98 2.91
N GLY A 56 -9.97 3.11 2.03
CA GLY A 56 -10.22 3.37 0.61
C GLY A 56 -8.99 3.39 -0.28
N SER A 57 -7.87 3.98 0.17
CA SER A 57 -6.61 4.00 -0.59
C SER A 57 -5.40 4.31 0.29
N ILE A 58 -4.21 4.02 -0.23
CA ILE A 58 -2.95 4.53 0.31
C ILE A 58 -2.14 5.20 -0.81
N THR A 59 -1.61 6.38 -0.51
CA THR A 59 -0.74 7.14 -1.43
C THR A 59 0.63 7.33 -0.80
N ALA A 60 1.68 7.16 -1.58
CA ALA A 60 3.03 7.52 -1.17
C ALA A 60 3.79 8.19 -2.30
N THR A 61 4.64 9.14 -1.93
CA THR A 61 5.67 9.69 -2.83
C THR A 61 6.82 8.70 -2.93
N VAL A 62 7.16 8.31 -4.15
CA VAL A 62 8.17 7.29 -4.44
C VAL A 62 9.22 7.88 -5.38
N ASP A 63 10.48 7.86 -4.96
CA ASP A 63 11.60 8.36 -5.75
C ASP A 63 11.82 7.54 -7.03
N THR A 64 12.64 8.07 -7.93
CA THR A 64 13.00 7.41 -9.18
C THR A 64 13.51 5.99 -8.93
N HIS A 65 12.97 5.02 -9.67
CA HIS A 65 13.29 3.59 -9.57
C HIS A 65 13.12 2.97 -8.16
N ALA A 66 12.51 3.65 -7.21
CA ALA A 66 12.31 3.19 -5.84
C ALA A 66 10.94 2.51 -5.66
N CYS A 67 10.73 1.92 -4.47
CA CYS A 67 9.43 1.38 -4.09
C CYS A 67 9.08 1.68 -2.63
N ARG A 68 7.78 1.66 -2.34
CA ARG A 68 7.22 1.57 -0.99
C ARG A 68 6.45 0.26 -0.89
N MET A 69 6.58 -0.42 0.24
CA MET A 69 5.91 -1.69 0.47
C MET A 69 5.17 -1.65 1.79
N TYR A 70 3.92 -2.11 1.75
CA TYR A 70 3.01 -2.13 2.89
C TYR A 70 2.43 -3.53 3.10
N VAL A 71 2.23 -3.88 4.37
CA VAL A 71 1.29 -4.93 4.76
C VAL A 71 0.05 -4.26 5.33
N LEU A 72 -1.08 -4.47 4.67
CA LEU A 72 -2.38 -3.95 5.06
C LEU A 72 -3.09 -5.01 5.90
N THR A 73 -3.50 -4.64 7.11
CA THR A 73 -4.24 -5.51 8.03
C THR A 73 -5.63 -4.96 8.26
N PRO A 74 -6.70 -5.58 7.72
CA PRO A 74 -8.07 -5.19 8.01
C PRO A 74 -8.39 -5.22 9.51
N LYS A 75 -9.25 -4.28 9.93
CA LYS A 75 -9.80 -4.24 11.29
C LYS A 75 -11.04 -5.11 11.46
#